data_AF-A0A379WLT0-F1
#
_entry.id   AF-A0A379WLT0-F1
#
_cell.length_a   1.000
_cell.length_b   1.000
_cell.length_c   1.000
_cell.angle_alpha   90.00
_cell.angle_beta   90.00
_cell.angle_gamma   90.00
#
_symmetry.space_group_name_H-M   'P 1'
#
loop_
_entity.id
_entity.type
_entity.pdbx_description
1 polymer ?
#
loop_
_entity_poly.entity_id
_entity_poly.type
_entity_poly.pdbx_seq_one_letter_code
_entity_poly.pdbx_strand_id
1 'polypeptide(L)'
;MSNSGSGNQGITATVPVMVVAEHVGADDERLARALMLSHLSAIYIHHQLPRLSALCAATTAAMGAAAGMAWLIDGRYDTIAMAISSMIGDVSGMICDGASNSCAMKVSTSASARGKPY
;
A
#
# COMPACT_ATOMS: atom_id res chain seq x y z
N MET A 1 7.99 1.09 12.76
CA MET A 1 6.76 1.28 11.93
C MET A 1 6.82 2.61 11.19
N SER A 2 7.81 2.80 10.32
CA SER A 2 7.91 3.97 9.43
C SER A 2 8.35 3.47 8.06
N ASN A 3 7.73 3.97 7.00
CA ASN A 3 8.12 3.68 5.63
C ASN A 3 8.55 4.99 4.97
N SER A 4 9.74 5.01 4.36
CA SER A 4 10.35 6.21 3.77
C SER A 4 10.34 7.44 4.72
N GLY A 5 10.59 7.21 6.01
CA GLY A 5 10.60 8.25 7.04
C GLY A 5 9.22 8.72 7.54
N SER A 6 8.11 8.16 7.03
CA SER A 6 6.74 8.52 7.44
C SER A 6 6.04 7.40 8.22
N GLY A 7 5.53 7.72 9.41
CA GLY A 7 4.69 6.82 10.19
C GLY A 7 3.34 6.49 9.52
N ASN A 8 2.74 7.47 8.83
CA ASN A 8 1.48 7.27 8.09
C ASN A 8 1.66 6.23 6.97
N GLN A 9 2.78 6.29 6.26
CA GLN A 9 3.12 5.27 5.27
C GLN A 9 3.34 3.90 5.93
N GLY A 10 4.02 3.87 7.09
CA GLY A 10 4.26 2.65 7.83
C GLY A 10 2.97 1.94 8.24
N ILE A 11 1.99 2.68 8.79
CA ILE A 11 0.68 2.15 9.14
C ILE A 11 -0.07 1.67 7.89
N THR A 12 -0.07 2.48 6.83
CA THR A 12 -0.75 2.16 5.56
C THR A 12 -0.20 0.88 4.92
N ALA A 13 1.11 0.67 4.95
CA ALA A 13 1.76 -0.51 4.37
C ALA A 13 1.61 -1.78 5.23
N THR A 14 1.30 -1.64 6.53
CA THR A 14 1.34 -2.76 7.50
C THR A 14 -0.05 -3.24 7.89
N VAL A 15 -0.93 -2.34 8.32
CA VAL A 15 -2.21 -2.71 8.94
C VAL A 15 -3.14 -3.45 7.97
N PRO A 16 -3.35 -3.01 6.71
CA PRO A 16 -4.20 -3.75 5.78
C PRO A 16 -3.71 -5.17 5.51
N VAL A 17 -2.39 -5.35 5.38
CA VAL A 17 -1.77 -6.66 5.12
C VAL A 17 -1.96 -7.59 6.32
N MET A 18 -1.80 -7.09 7.54
CA MET A 18 -2.07 -7.87 8.76
C MET A 18 -3.53 -8.33 8.85
N VAL A 19 -4.48 -7.43 8.59
CA VAL A 19 -5.92 -7.75 8.62
C VAL A 19 -6.27 -8.81 7.57
N VAL A 20 -5.70 -8.71 6.36
CA VAL A 20 -5.91 -9.74 5.33
C VAL A 20 -5.25 -11.06 5.70
N ALA A 21 -4.05 -11.04 6.27
CA ALA A 21 -3.35 -12.25 6.72
C ALA A 21 -4.15 -13.00 7.79
N GLU A 22 -4.72 -12.29 8.75
CA GLU A 22 -5.62 -12.85 9.76
C GLU A 22 -6.88 -13.44 9.12
N HIS A 23 -7.48 -12.72 8.16
CA HIS A 23 -8.69 -13.17 7.47
C HIS A 23 -8.48 -14.47 6.67
N VAL A 24 -7.31 -14.65 6.04
CA VAL A 24 -6.99 -15.85 5.27
C VAL A 24 -6.31 -16.96 6.10
N GLY A 25 -6.06 -16.72 7.39
CA GLY A 25 -5.37 -17.66 8.28
C GLY A 25 -3.92 -17.93 7.86
N ALA A 26 -3.20 -16.90 7.41
CA ALA A 26 -1.80 -17.03 7.02
C ALA A 26 -0.89 -17.28 8.24
N ASP A 27 0.16 -18.08 8.04
CA ASP A 27 1.21 -18.32 9.02
C ASP A 27 2.21 -17.14 9.10
N ASP A 28 3.02 -17.14 10.15
CA ASP A 28 4.00 -16.07 10.40
C ASP A 28 4.98 -15.88 9.25
N GLU A 29 5.37 -16.96 8.56
CA GLU A 29 6.27 -16.87 7.41
C GLU A 29 5.59 -16.18 6.22
N ARG A 30 4.35 -16.54 5.88
CA ARG A 30 3.61 -15.86 4.80
C ARG A 30 3.31 -14.41 5.15
N LEU A 31 2.94 -14.13 6.40
CA LEU A 31 2.73 -12.76 6.87
C LEU A 31 4.01 -11.93 6.73
N ALA A 32 5.16 -12.45 7.19
CA ALA A 32 6.45 -11.77 7.07
C ALA A 32 6.81 -11.50 5.60
N ARG A 33 6.61 -12.47 4.70
CA ARG A 33 6.84 -12.31 3.25
C ARG A 33 5.91 -11.25 2.63
N ALA A 34 4.63 -11.26 2.99
CA ALA A 34 3.66 -10.27 2.51
C ALA A 34 3.99 -8.85 3.00
N LEU A 35 4.40 -8.71 4.25
CA LEU A 35 4.85 -7.43 4.81
C LEU A 35 6.13 -6.94 4.12
N MET A 36 7.11 -7.81 3.91
CA MET A 36 8.32 -7.45 3.16
C MET A 36 7.99 -6.98 1.75
N LEU A 37 7.12 -7.70 1.02
CA LEU A 37 6.68 -7.31 -0.31
C LEU A 37 5.97 -5.95 -0.30
N SER A 38 5.11 -5.70 0.70
CA SER A 38 4.38 -4.44 0.84
C SER A 38 5.33 -3.25 1.02
N HIS A 39 6.25 -3.34 1.99
CA HIS A 39 7.20 -2.26 2.29
C HIS A 39 8.19 -2.04 1.14
N LEU A 40 8.75 -3.11 0.56
CA LEU A 40 9.69 -2.99 -0.56
C LEU A 40 9.04 -2.38 -1.80
N SER A 41 7.80 -2.79 -2.12
CA SER A 41 7.05 -2.22 -3.24
C SER A 41 6.74 -0.75 -3.00
N ALA A 42 6.33 -0.39 -1.78
CA ALA A 42 6.08 1.00 -1.41
C ALA A 42 7.34 1.87 -1.54
N ILE A 43 8.50 1.40 -1.07
CA ILE A 43 9.79 2.10 -1.20
C ILE A 43 10.17 2.24 -2.67
N TYR A 44 10.03 1.19 -3.46
CA TYR A 44 10.37 1.20 -4.88
C TYR A 44 9.52 2.22 -5.64
N ILE A 45 8.19 2.20 -5.47
CA ILE A 45 7.29 3.17 -6.10
C ILE A 45 7.61 4.59 -5.63
N HIS A 46 7.84 4.76 -4.33
CA HIS A 46 8.18 6.07 -3.76
C HIS A 46 9.48 6.64 -4.32
N HIS A 47 10.50 5.81 -4.53
CA HIS A 47 11.79 6.22 -5.10
C HIS A 47 11.67 6.72 -6.55
N GLN A 48 10.69 6.23 -7.31
CA GLN A 48 10.45 6.66 -8.69
C GLN A 48 9.68 7.99 -8.77
N LEU A 49 9.15 8.49 -7.64
CA LEU A 49 8.51 9.80 -7.62
C LEU A 49 9.56 10.92 -7.72
N PRO A 50 9.35 11.92 -8.60
CA PRO A 50 10.25 13.07 -8.67
C PRO A 50 10.20 13.83 -7.34
N ARG A 51 11.33 14.45 -6.97
CA ARG A 51 11.47 15.21 -5.71
C ARG A 51 10.45 16.33 -5.52
N LEU A 52 9.85 16.82 -6.60
CA LEU A 52 8.82 17.88 -6.62
C LEU A 52 7.41 17.33 -6.83
N SER A 53 7.20 16.02 -6.68
CA SER A 53 5.88 15.41 -6.84
C SER A 53 4.88 15.95 -5.82
N ALA A 54 3.71 16.36 -6.29
CA ALA A 54 2.58 16.70 -5.45
C ALA A 54 1.80 15.45 -4.97
N LEU A 55 2.19 14.24 -5.37
CA LEU A 55 1.50 13.01 -4.98
C LEU A 55 1.71 12.70 -3.50
N CYS A 56 0.64 12.33 -2.79
CA CYS A 56 0.75 11.93 -1.39
C CYS A 56 1.51 10.60 -1.25
N ALA A 57 2.60 10.56 -0.49
CA ALA A 57 3.36 9.32 -0.27
C ALA A 57 2.58 8.22 0.47
N ALA A 58 1.44 8.53 1.10
CA ALA A 58 0.55 7.51 1.65
C ALA A 58 -0.10 6.65 0.56
N THR A 59 -0.29 7.19 -0.66
CA THR A 59 -0.85 6.43 -1.79
C THR A 59 0.15 5.39 -2.29
N THR A 60 1.44 5.71 -2.34
CA THR A 60 2.49 4.74 -2.70
C THR A 60 2.60 3.63 -1.67
N ALA A 61 2.40 3.95 -0.38
CA ALA A 61 2.33 2.94 0.68
C ALA A 61 1.10 2.03 0.52
N ALA A 62 -0.05 2.57 0.12
CA ALA A 62 -1.24 1.79 -0.16
C ALA A 62 -1.09 0.86 -1.38
N MET A 63 -0.39 1.31 -2.42
CA MET A 63 -0.03 0.44 -3.56
C MET A 63 0.83 -0.75 -3.12
N GLY A 64 1.79 -0.52 -2.21
CA GLY A 64 2.56 -1.59 -1.58
C GLY A 64 1.67 -2.53 -0.75
N ALA A 65 0.76 -1.98 0.06
CA ALA A 65 -0.20 -2.78 0.82
C ALA A 65 -1.05 -3.67 -0.08
N ALA A 66 -1.54 -3.16 -1.20
CA ALA A 66 -2.28 -3.92 -2.19
C ALA A 66 -1.47 -5.08 -2.78
N ALA A 67 -0.17 -4.87 -3.03
CA ALA A 67 0.74 -5.94 -3.47
C ALA A 67 0.87 -7.05 -2.41
N GLY A 68 1.05 -6.67 -1.14
CA GLY A 68 1.13 -7.61 -0.02
C GLY A 68 -0.18 -8.39 0.21
N MET A 69 -1.33 -7.72 0.10
CA MET A 69 -2.65 -8.36 0.19
C MET A 69 -2.89 -9.33 -0.99
N ALA A 70 -2.58 -8.93 -2.22
CA ALA A 70 -2.70 -9.78 -3.40
C ALA A 70 -1.79 -11.02 -3.32
N TRP A 71 -0.61 -10.87 -2.73
CA TRP A 71 0.30 -11.99 -2.47
C TRP A 71 -0.29 -13.01 -1.49
N LEU A 72 -1.01 -12.57 -0.46
CA LEU A 72 -1.66 -13.45 0.51
C LEU A 72 -2.86 -14.21 -0.09
N ILE A 73 -3.55 -13.62 -1.07
CA ILE A 73 -4.74 -14.22 -1.69
C ILE A 73 -4.36 -15.25 -2.76
N ASP A 74 -3.53 -14.86 -3.73
CA ASP A 74 -3.27 -15.67 -4.94
C ASP A 74 -1.77 -15.89 -5.21
N GLY A 75 -0.90 -15.02 -4.68
CA GLY A 75 0.56 -15.17 -4.83
C GLY A 75 1.09 -15.06 -6.26
N ARG A 76 0.24 -14.81 -7.26
CA ARG A 76 0.64 -14.69 -8.65
C ARG A 76 1.08 -13.28 -8.99
N TYR A 77 2.14 -13.18 -9.79
CA TYR A 77 2.66 -11.90 -10.27
C TYR A 77 1.59 -11.04 -10.98
N ASP A 78 0.81 -11.64 -11.88
CA ASP A 78 -0.22 -10.91 -12.64
C ASP A 78 -1.26 -10.28 -11.72
N THR A 79 -1.68 -10.99 -10.68
CA THR A 79 -2.67 -10.52 -9.71
C THR A 79 -2.12 -9.35 -8.89
N ILE A 80 -0.86 -9.42 -8.49
CA ILE A 80 -0.15 -8.31 -7.81
C ILE A 80 -0.03 -7.10 -8.74
N ALA A 81 0.41 -7.30 -9.99
CA ALA A 81 0.58 -6.22 -10.96
C ALA A 81 -0.76 -5.53 -11.28
N MET A 82 -1.84 -6.30 -11.42
CA MET A 82 -3.19 -5.78 -11.62
C MET A 82 -3.71 -5.04 -10.38
N ALA A 83 -3.41 -5.52 -9.18
CA ALA A 83 -3.77 -4.84 -7.93
C ALA A 83 -3.08 -3.47 -7.84
N ILE A 84 -1.77 -3.40 -8.07
CA ILE A 84 -1.03 -2.14 -8.08
C ILE A 84 -1.57 -1.18 -9.16
N SER A 85 -1.82 -1.70 -10.37
CA SER A 85 -2.36 -0.89 -11.48
C SER A 85 -3.74 -0.32 -11.18
N SER A 86 -4.61 -1.10 -10.52
CA SER A 86 -5.94 -0.65 -10.09
C SER A 86 -5.82 0.46 -9.04
N MET A 87 -4.91 0.32 -8.09
CA MET A 87 -4.66 1.33 -7.08
C MET A 87 -4.20 2.65 -7.71
N ILE A 88 -3.29 2.61 -8.69
CA ILE A 88 -2.84 3.82 -9.39
C ILE A 88 -4.02 4.59 -9.98
N GLY A 89 -4.99 3.90 -10.58
CA GLY A 89 -6.21 4.53 -11.09
C GLY A 89 -7.06 5.18 -9.99
N ASP A 90 -7.28 4.47 -8.88
CA ASP A 90 -8.24 4.86 -7.84
C ASP A 90 -7.76 6.02 -6.95
N VAL A 91 -6.46 6.06 -6.64
CA VAL A 91 -5.86 7.13 -5.81
C VAL A 91 -5.13 8.19 -6.65
N SER A 92 -5.32 8.19 -7.97
CA SER A 92 -4.84 9.26 -8.84
C SER A 92 -5.48 10.60 -8.45
N GLY A 93 -4.68 11.68 -8.47
CA GLY A 93 -5.16 13.02 -8.11
C GLY A 93 -5.18 13.34 -6.61
N MET A 94 -4.78 12.41 -5.73
CA MET A 94 -4.62 12.72 -4.30
C MET A 94 -3.35 13.57 -4.04
N ILE A 95 -3.56 14.84 -3.73
CA ILE A 95 -2.48 15.83 -3.53
C ILE A 95 -1.95 15.80 -2.09
N CYS A 96 -0.63 15.89 -1.93
CA CYS A 96 0.04 16.11 -0.67
C CYS A 96 0.09 17.60 -0.32
N ASP A 97 -0.54 18.00 0.77
CA ASP A 97 -0.51 19.35 1.37
C ASP A 97 0.39 19.38 2.63
N GLY A 98 1.25 18.38 2.79
CA GLY A 98 2.08 18.19 3.99
C GLY A 98 1.41 17.34 5.07
N ALA A 99 2.03 17.29 6.25
CA ALA A 99 1.49 16.61 7.41
C ALA A 99 0.36 17.46 8.02
N SER A 100 -0.88 17.16 7.63
CA SER A 100 -2.08 17.88 8.05
C SER A 100 -3.17 16.91 8.53
N ASN A 101 -4.26 17.45 9.08
CA ASN A 101 -5.44 16.65 9.48
C ASN A 101 -6.02 15.83 8.30
N SER A 102 -5.74 16.25 7.06
CA SER A 102 -6.14 15.51 5.86
C SER A 102 -5.44 14.16 5.72
N CYS A 103 -4.32 13.92 6.40
CA CYS A 103 -3.59 12.65 6.32
C CYS A 103 -4.46 11.46 6.74
N ALA A 104 -5.31 11.61 7.77
CA ALA A 104 -6.20 10.53 8.20
C ALA A 104 -7.19 10.13 7.10
N MET A 105 -7.79 11.13 6.44
CA MET A 105 -8.69 10.93 5.30
C MET A 105 -7.97 10.30 4.11
N LYS A 106 -6.73 10.75 3.81
CA LYS A 106 -5.93 10.21 2.70
C LYS A 106 -5.56 8.75 2.92
N VAL A 107 -5.16 8.40 4.13
CA VAL A 107 -4.85 7.02 4.51
C VAL A 107 -6.11 6.15 4.46
N SER A 108 -7.25 6.62 4.99
CA SER A 108 -8.49 5.85 4.97
C SER A 108 -9.00 5.61 3.55
N THR A 109 -9.00 6.63 2.69
CA THR A 109 -9.35 6.49 1.27
C THR A 109 -8.38 5.54 0.57
N SER A 110 -7.07 5.70 0.78
CA SER A 110 -6.08 4.84 0.11
C SER A 110 -6.14 3.39 0.58
N ALA A 111 -6.47 3.13 1.85
CA ALA A 111 -6.66 1.77 2.35
C ALA A 111 -7.98 1.14 1.91
N SER A 112 -9.00 1.98 1.65
CA SER A 112 -10.31 1.53 1.15
C SER A 112 -10.34 1.33 -0.37
N ALA A 113 -9.31 1.84 -1.07
CA ALA A 113 -9.20 1.73 -2.51
C ALA A 113 -9.24 0.24 -2.92
N ARG A 114 -10.31 -0.12 -3.61
CA ARG A 114 -10.70 -1.52 -3.78
C ARG A 114 -10.02 -2.09 -5.02
N GLY A 115 -9.01 -2.94 -4.82
CA GLY A 115 -8.56 -3.85 -5.88
C GLY A 115 -9.72 -4.75 -6.29
N LYS A 116 -10.16 -4.67 -7.54
CA LYS A 116 -11.30 -5.43 -8.04
C LYS A 116 -10.94 -6.92 -8.03
N PRO A 117 -11.58 -7.77 -7.19
CA PRO A 117 -11.38 -9.21 -7.28
C PRO A 117 -12.18 -9.68 -8.49
N TYR A 118 -11.48 -10.09 -9.54
CA TYR A 118 -12.05 -10.90 -10.60
C TYR A 118 -11.41 -12.28 -10.53
#